data_AF-A0A835KT59-F1
#
_entry.id   AF-A0A835KT59-F1
#
_cell.length_a   1.000
_cell.length_b   1.000
_cell.length_c   1.000
_cell.angle_alpha   90.00
_cell.angle_beta   90.00
_cell.angle_gamma   90.00
#
_symmetry.space_group_name_H-M   'P 1'
#
loop_
_entity.id
_entity.type
_entity.pdbx_description
1 polymer ?
#
loop_
_entity_poly.entity_id
_entity_poly.type
_entity_poly.pdbx_seq_one_letter_code
_entity_poly.pdbx_strand_id
1 'polypeptide(L)'
;MGVTCYPEWCQAPWLIGNHLPLPPQVHLDVILLTIWQIWKARNKLIFDQASSTASDILRHVINDMDFWSCRYKDKKNLLHTWRMYLAQLM
;
A
#
# COMPACT_ATOMS: atom_id res chain seq x y z
N MET A 1 11.62 -33.33 -12.57
CA MET A 1 10.25 -33.12 -12.03
C MET A 1 9.97 -31.64 -12.07
N GLY A 2 9.15 -31.17 -13.01
CA GLY A 2 8.71 -29.78 -13.07
C GLY A 2 7.36 -29.66 -12.40
N VAL A 3 7.22 -28.75 -11.44
CA VAL A 3 5.94 -28.47 -10.81
C VAL A 3 5.10 -27.71 -11.83
N THR A 4 4.11 -28.37 -12.42
CA THR A 4 3.12 -27.72 -13.28
C THR A 4 2.21 -26.88 -12.40
N CYS A 5 2.47 -25.57 -12.39
CA CYS A 5 1.69 -24.61 -11.65
C CYS A 5 0.47 -24.24 -12.50
N TYR A 6 -0.73 -24.70 -12.13
CA TYR A 6 -1.96 -24.36 -12.85
C TYR A 6 -2.27 -22.86 -12.66
N PRO A 7 -2.63 -22.11 -13.72
CA PRO A 7 -2.77 -20.65 -13.66
C PRO A 7 -3.80 -20.17 -12.63
N GLU A 8 -4.80 -20.99 -12.31
CA GLU A 8 -5.80 -20.73 -11.27
C GLU A 8 -5.29 -20.87 -9.83
N TRP A 9 -4.14 -21.51 -9.61
CA TRP A 9 -3.57 -21.83 -8.29
C TRP A 9 -2.28 -21.06 -8.01
N CYS A 10 -1.72 -20.44 -9.05
CA CYS A 10 -0.47 -19.70 -8.96
C CYS A 10 -0.82 -18.21 -8.94
N GLN A 11 -1.54 -17.81 -7.90
CA GLN A 11 -1.65 -16.40 -7.53
C GLN A 11 -0.24 -15.95 -7.15
N ALA A 12 0.40 -15.27 -8.08
CA ALA A 12 1.64 -14.58 -7.83
C ALA A 12 1.47 -13.68 -6.59
N PRO A 13 2.19 -13.93 -5.48
CA PRO A 13 2.02 -13.15 -4.25
C PRO A 13 2.43 -11.69 -4.42
N TRP A 14 3.09 -11.33 -5.53
CA TRP A 14 3.36 -9.94 -5.92
C TRP A 14 2.17 -9.24 -6.61
N LEU A 15 1.08 -9.94 -6.92
CA LEU A 15 -0.17 -9.39 -7.46
C LEU A 15 -1.17 -9.00 -6.35
N ILE A 16 -0.67 -8.49 -5.22
CA ILE A 16 -1.52 -7.89 -4.16
C ILE A 16 -2.44 -6.86 -4.81
N GLY A 17 -3.69 -6.72 -4.37
CA GLY A 17 -4.57 -5.65 -4.84
C GLY A 17 -5.00 -5.71 -6.31
N ASN A 18 -4.57 -6.71 -7.10
CA ASN A 18 -4.92 -6.83 -8.53
C ASN A 18 -6.43 -7.08 -8.78
N HIS A 19 -7.14 -7.58 -7.77
CA HIS A 19 -8.59 -7.76 -7.79
C HIS A 19 -9.36 -6.53 -7.29
N LEU A 20 -8.67 -5.50 -6.78
CA LEU A 20 -9.34 -4.29 -6.32
C LEU A 20 -9.80 -3.48 -7.55
N PRO A 21 -10.97 -2.84 -7.49
CA PRO A 21 -11.44 -1.94 -8.55
C PRO A 21 -10.70 -0.60 -8.52
N LEU A 22 -9.38 -0.63 -8.27
CA LEU A 22 -8.52 0.53 -8.09
C LEU A 22 -7.48 0.61 -9.22
N PRO A 23 -6.97 1.81 -9.55
CA PRO A 23 -6.05 1.97 -10.67
C PRO A 23 -4.75 1.18 -10.48
N PRO A 24 -4.35 0.31 -11.43
CA PRO A 24 -3.16 -0.52 -11.29
C PRO A 24 -1.85 0.26 -11.42
N GLN A 25 -1.89 1.45 -12.05
CA GLN A 25 -0.69 2.23 -12.40
C GLN A 25 0.05 2.85 -11.22
N VAL A 26 -0.63 3.08 -10.10
CA VAL A 26 -0.05 3.65 -8.86
C VAL A 26 -0.13 2.66 -7.69
N HIS A 27 -0.70 1.48 -7.94
CA HIS A 27 -0.93 0.45 -6.94
C HIS A 27 0.36 0.02 -6.22
N LEU A 28 1.43 -0.28 -6.99
CA LEU A 28 2.70 -0.72 -6.41
C LEU A 28 3.30 0.32 -5.47
N ASP A 29 3.21 1.60 -5.84
CA ASP A 29 3.73 2.68 -5.01
C ASP A 29 2.94 2.82 -3.71
N VAL A 30 1.61 2.69 -3.76
CA VAL A 30 0.75 2.73 -2.58
C VAL A 30 1.03 1.54 -1.65
N ILE A 31 1.21 0.34 -2.21
CA ILE A 31 1.60 -0.84 -1.43
C ILE A 31 3.00 -0.65 -0.81
N LEU A 32 3.95 -0.10 -1.56
CA LEU A 32 5.29 0.16 -1.07
C LEU A 32 5.27 1.16 0.09
N LEU A 33 4.52 2.26 -0.03
CA LEU A 33 4.32 3.22 1.06
C LEU A 33 3.66 2.58 2.28
N THR A 34 2.69 1.67 2.06
CA THR A 34 2.02 0.94 3.15
C THR A 34 2.98 0.02 3.90
N ILE A 35 3.74 -0.80 3.17
CA ILE A 35 4.76 -1.69 3.75
C ILE A 35 5.82 -0.89 4.50
N TRP A 36 6.23 0.25 3.93
CA TRP A 36 7.17 1.16 4.57
C TRP A 36 6.67 1.69 5.92
N GLN A 37 5.40 2.09 6.00
CA GLN A 37 4.81 2.57 7.24
C GLN A 37 4.63 1.46 8.28
N ILE A 38 4.27 0.24 7.86
CA ILE A 38 4.22 -0.95 8.73
C ILE A 38 5.61 -1.26 9.29
N TRP A 39 6.65 -1.21 8.45
CA TRP A 39 8.03 -1.43 8.88
C TRP A 39 8.45 -0.39 9.93
N LYS A 40 8.13 0.89 9.73
CA LYS A 40 8.39 1.95 10.72
C LYS A 40 7.62 1.72 12.03
N ALA A 41 6.33 1.37 11.96
CA ALA A 41 5.52 1.09 13.13
C ALA A 41 6.07 -0.09 13.95
N ARG A 42 6.53 -1.16 13.27
CA ARG A 42 7.21 -2.28 13.92
C ARG A 42 8.50 -1.85 14.61
N ASN A 43 9.33 -1.04 13.95
CA ASN A 43 10.57 -0.56 14.56
C ASN A 43 10.29 0.34 15.77
N LYS A 44 9.31 1.24 15.67
CA LYS A 44 8.87 2.08 16.78
C LYS A 44 8.42 1.23 17.99
N LEU A 45 7.71 0.13 17.74
CA LEU A 45 7.33 -0.79 18.81
C LEU A 45 8.56 -1.45 19.47
N ILE A 46 9.57 -1.83 18.70
CA ILE A 46 10.76 -2.52 19.23
C ILE A 46 11.69 -1.55 19.98
N PHE A 47 11.95 -0.38 19.42
CA PHE A 47 12.94 0.56 19.95
C PHE A 47 12.35 1.53 20.98
N ASP A 48 11.12 2.02 20.74
CA ASP A 48 10.50 3.06 21.58
C ASP A 48 9.40 2.48 22.49
N GLN A 49 9.13 1.16 22.40
CA GLN A 49 8.02 0.48 23.11
C GLN A 49 6.64 1.12 22.86
N ALA A 50 6.50 1.84 21.74
CA ALA A 50 5.30 2.58 21.40
C ALA A 50 4.54 1.89 20.26
N SER A 51 3.34 1.39 20.56
CA SER A 51 2.44 0.81 19.56
C SER A 51 1.81 1.89 18.68
N SER A 52 1.62 1.58 17.39
CA SER A 52 0.84 2.41 16.46
C SER A 52 -0.39 1.62 16.03
N THR A 53 -1.55 2.26 15.96
CA THR A 53 -2.77 1.60 15.48
C THR A 53 -2.75 1.46 13.96
N ALA A 54 -3.62 0.60 13.41
CA ALA A 54 -3.79 0.50 11.97
C ALA A 54 -4.21 1.85 11.35
N SER A 55 -5.09 2.61 12.01
CA SER A 55 -5.52 3.93 11.57
C SER A 55 -4.37 4.96 11.59
N ASP A 56 -3.46 4.90 12.57
CA ASP A 56 -2.26 5.75 12.58
C ASP A 56 -1.35 5.44 11.39
N ILE A 57 -1.12 4.15 11.11
CA ILE A 57 -0.32 3.70 9.96
C ILE A 57 -0.95 4.20 8.65
N LEU A 58 -2.26 4.00 8.45
CA LEU A 58 -2.98 4.44 7.25
C LEU A 58 -2.94 5.97 7.08
N ARG A 59 -3.09 6.73 8.17
CA ARG A 59 -2.96 8.19 8.16
C ARG A 59 -1.56 8.62 7.71
N HIS A 60 -0.51 7.94 8.18
CA HIS A 60 0.85 8.20 7.73
C HIS A 60 1.07 7.83 6.26
N VAL A 61 0.46 6.76 5.75
CA VAL A 61 0.48 6.41 4.31
C VAL A 61 -0.14 7.55 3.49
N ILE A 62 -1.31 8.05 3.88
CA ILE A 62 -1.99 9.15 3.19
C ILE A 62 -1.12 10.41 3.18
N ASN A 63 -0.50 10.76 4.31
CA ASN A 63 0.41 11.90 4.38
C ASN A 63 1.62 11.75 3.44
N ASP A 64 2.20 10.55 3.36
CA ASP A 64 3.28 10.26 2.42
C ASP A 64 2.80 10.37 0.96
N MET A 65 1.59 9.88 0.65
CA MET A 65 0.99 10.03 -0.67
C MET A 65 0.80 11.51 -1.04
N ASP A 66 0.30 12.33 -0.12
CA ASP A 66 0.11 13.76 -0.34
C ASP A 66 1.46 14.47 -0.54
N PHE A 67 2.50 14.10 0.25
CA PHE A 67 3.86 14.60 0.10
C PHE A 67 4.50 14.19 -1.24
N TRP A 68 4.24 12.97 -1.71
CA TRP A 68 4.80 12.43 -2.96
C TRP A 68 3.96 12.79 -4.19
N SER A 69 2.78 13.39 -4.01
CA SER A 69 1.83 13.73 -5.08
C SER A 69 2.45 14.55 -6.22
N CYS A 70 3.49 15.33 -5.94
CA CYS A 70 4.24 16.10 -6.93
C CYS A 70 4.93 15.22 -7.99
N ARG A 71 5.27 13.97 -7.67
CA ARG A 71 5.91 13.01 -8.60
C ARG A 71 4.90 12.42 -9.60
N TYR A 72 3.62 12.47 -9.28
CA TYR A 72 2.55 11.79 -10.03
C TYR A 72 1.86 12.68 -11.07
N LYS A 73 2.61 13.43 -11.89
CA LYS A 73 2.13 14.39 -12.93
C LYS A 73 0.65 14.23 -13.32
N ASP A 74 0.37 13.41 -14.33
CA ASP A 74 -0.99 13.18 -14.85
C ASP A 74 -1.73 12.06 -14.09
N LYS A 75 -1.04 11.39 -13.18
CA LYS A 75 -1.55 10.27 -12.38
C LYS A 75 -2.12 10.70 -11.02
N LYS A 76 -2.17 12.01 -10.72
CA LYS A 76 -2.70 12.54 -9.45
C LYS A 76 -4.12 12.09 -9.16
N ASN A 77 -4.98 12.04 -10.18
CA ASN A 77 -6.35 11.57 -10.02
C ASN A 77 -6.41 10.12 -9.56
N LEU A 78 -5.53 9.26 -10.10
CA LEU A 78 -5.44 7.85 -9.71
C LEU A 78 -4.92 7.71 -8.28
N LEU A 79 -3.90 8.49 -7.92
CA LEU A 79 -3.38 8.55 -6.55
C LEU A 79 -4.46 9.03 -5.56
N HIS A 80 -5.29 10.00 -5.97
CA HIS A 80 -6.41 10.48 -5.18
C HIS A 80 -7.48 9.41 -4.95
N THR A 81 -7.79 8.58 -5.96
CA THR A 81 -8.71 7.44 -5.78
C THR A 81 -8.21 6.46 -4.72
N TRP A 82 -6.91 6.14 -4.74
CA TRP A 82 -6.28 5.32 -3.70
C TRP A 82 -6.34 5.98 -2.33
N ARG A 83 -6.09 7.29 -2.25
CA ARG A 83 -6.15 8.06 -1.00
C ARG A 83 -7.55 8.00 -0.38
N MET A 84 -8.59 8.17 -1.20
CA MET A 84 -9.99 8.08 -0.75
C MET A 84 -10.31 6.66 -0.25
N TYR A 85 -9.85 5.63 -0.94
CA TYR A 85 -10.03 4.26 -0.50
C TYR A 85 -9.36 4.00 0.87
N LEU A 86 -8.09 4.40 1.04
CA LEU A 86 -7.41 4.24 2.33
C LEU A 86 -8.08 5.05 3.45
N ALA A 87 -8.64 6.21 3.13
CA ALA A 87 -9.38 7.02 4.10
C ALA A 87 -10.68 6.37 4.58
N GLN A 88 -11.31 5.54 3.76
CA GLN A 88 -12.51 4.78 4.15
C GLN A 88 -12.20 3.58 5.07
N LEU A 89 -10.94 3.13 5.13
CA LEU A 89 -10.51 2.00 5.95
C LEU A 89 -10.09 2.40 7.37
N MET A 90 -10.05 3.69 7.67
CA MET A 90 -9.71 4.24 9.00
C MET A 90 -10.95 4.44 9.86
#